data_AF-A0AAN7CSJ5-F1
#
_entry.id   AF-A0AAN7CSJ5-F1
#
_cell.length_a   1.000
_cell.length_b   1.000
_cell.length_c   1.000
_cell.angle_alpha   90.00
_cell.angle_beta   90.00
_cell.angle_gamma   90.00
#
_symmetry.space_group_name_H-M   'P 1'
#
loop_
_entity.id
_entity.type
_entity.pdbx_description
1 polymer ?
#
loop_
_entity_poly.entity_id
_entity_poly.type
_entity_poly.pdbx_seq_one_letter_code
_entity_poly.pdbx_strand_id
1 'polypeptide(L)'
;MTQLTVQDLDHTSKSEDGSELHLTHLDPIPSYEESISAPRPGSLQILGATFGGVTCTPQIQKLVDTEGGGERLTLDLRRLNVALRPDPAPGVVKVLTVLYRFDDDADLDTRLFYATEDANPSKVIISRQTAAAAQAQAQAQRQSTSQRGGGASSDKLFHGLLERPWRAGPGGEVDILAVVYGPRRVEATPVLSVLANHFEGRWGQVRMTNDFFGKDPWPYKRKTWTIYFRFVGSRRVQVVTGWENGALEIPWSRQ
;
A
#
# COMPACT_ATOMS: atom_id res chain seq x y z
N MET A 1 33.50 -7.51 78.19
CA MET A 1 34.57 -8.45 77.76
C MET A 1 33.97 -9.39 76.74
N THR A 2 34.48 -9.35 75.49
CA THR A 2 34.73 -10.51 74.59
C THR A 2 33.51 -11.40 74.23
N GLN A 3 33.14 -11.72 72.98
CA GLN A 3 33.77 -11.58 71.67
C GLN A 3 32.71 -11.83 70.56
N LEU A 4 33.01 -11.32 69.36
CA LEU A 4 32.35 -11.63 68.09
C LEU A 4 32.49 -13.10 67.67
N THR A 5 31.53 -13.61 66.90
CA THR A 5 31.82 -14.41 65.71
C THR A 5 30.73 -14.21 64.66
N VAL A 6 31.19 -13.90 63.45
CA VAL A 6 30.47 -13.71 62.19
C VAL A 6 30.61 -14.99 61.37
N GLN A 7 29.60 -15.29 60.54
CA GLN A 7 29.58 -16.06 59.28
C GLN A 7 28.32 -16.96 59.28
N ASP A 8 27.48 -17.01 58.25
CA ASP A 8 27.41 -16.30 56.98
C ASP A 8 25.99 -16.50 56.43
N LEU A 9 25.46 -15.42 55.85
CA LEU A 9 24.76 -15.34 54.56
C LEU A 9 23.41 -16.03 54.30
N ASP A 10 22.54 -15.15 53.78
CA ASP A 10 21.56 -15.34 52.72
C ASP A 10 20.08 -15.59 53.06
N HIS A 11 19.43 -14.44 53.22
CA HIS A 11 18.30 -13.95 52.43
C HIS A 11 16.88 -14.48 52.69
N THR A 12 16.18 -13.73 53.57
CA THR A 12 14.93 -12.97 53.30
C THR A 12 13.87 -13.63 52.41
N SER A 13 12.78 -14.16 53.01
CA SER A 13 11.47 -13.49 53.26
C SER A 13 10.58 -13.42 51.99
N LYS A 14 9.46 -14.16 51.95
CA LYS A 14 8.07 -13.69 52.23
C LYS A 14 7.78 -12.33 51.58
N SER A 15 6.78 -12.15 50.73
CA SER A 15 5.37 -12.53 50.90
C SER A 15 4.54 -12.32 49.63
N GLU A 16 3.39 -12.99 49.64
CA GLU A 16 2.15 -12.83 48.86
C GLU A 16 1.87 -11.42 48.33
N ASP A 17 1.44 -11.31 47.06
CA ASP A 17 0.16 -10.69 46.72
C ASP A 17 -0.31 -11.06 45.30
N GLY A 18 -1.62 -11.19 45.12
CA GLY A 18 -2.28 -11.59 43.90
C GLY A 18 -2.11 -10.56 42.77
N SER A 19 -1.75 -11.06 41.59
CA SER A 19 -1.98 -10.33 40.33
C SER A 19 -2.58 -11.30 39.33
N GLU A 20 -3.90 -11.15 39.14
CA GLU A 20 -4.57 -11.53 37.91
C GLU A 20 -3.72 -11.04 36.74
N LEU A 21 -3.23 -11.96 35.91
CA LEU A 21 -2.66 -11.62 34.63
C LEU A 21 -3.80 -11.16 33.71
N HIS A 22 -4.17 -9.90 33.87
CA HIS A 22 -4.89 -9.11 32.89
C HIS A 22 -4.00 -9.13 31.65
N LEU A 23 -4.31 -10.01 30.70
CA LEU A 23 -3.69 -10.03 29.37
C LEU A 23 -4.01 -8.70 28.71
N THR A 24 -3.12 -7.73 28.90
CA THR A 24 -3.16 -6.42 28.29
C THR A 24 -3.20 -6.60 26.79
N HIS A 25 -4.35 -6.26 26.22
CA HIS A 25 -4.55 -5.59 24.94
C HIS A 25 -3.25 -5.53 24.12
N LEU A 26 -3.10 -6.46 23.17
CA LEU A 26 -2.11 -6.32 22.12
C LEU A 26 -2.48 -5.07 21.33
N ASP A 27 -1.76 -3.98 21.57
CA ASP A 27 -1.89 -2.78 20.76
C ASP A 27 -1.68 -3.15 19.28
N PRO A 28 -2.52 -2.64 18.37
CA PRO A 28 -2.31 -2.87 16.95
C PRO A 28 -0.92 -2.36 16.53
N ILE A 29 -0.12 -3.28 15.99
CA ILE A 29 1.16 -3.07 15.30
C ILE A 29 1.07 -1.81 14.43
N PRO A 30 2.07 -0.90 14.43
CA PRO A 30 1.82 0.54 14.46
C PRO A 30 0.97 0.99 13.28
N SER A 31 -0.23 1.44 13.63
CA SER A 31 -0.94 2.44 12.87
C SER A 31 -0.06 3.67 12.74
N TYR A 32 0.26 4.04 11.50
CA TYR A 32 0.96 5.27 11.19
C TYR A 32 0.30 6.46 11.90
N GLU A 33 0.99 7.00 12.90
CA GLU A 33 0.74 8.34 13.41
C GLU A 33 1.34 9.31 12.41
N GLU A 34 0.45 10.14 11.85
CA GLU A 34 0.78 11.27 10.99
C GLU A 34 1.82 12.12 11.71
N SER A 35 3.05 12.13 11.20
CA SER A 35 4.14 12.90 11.80
C SER A 35 3.75 14.38 11.72
N ILE A 36 3.44 14.98 12.87
CA ILE A 36 2.88 16.33 13.00
C ILE A 36 3.98 17.38 12.72
N SER A 37 4.45 17.44 11.48
CA SER A 37 5.02 18.66 10.93
C SER A 37 3.95 19.22 10.03
N ALA A 38 3.57 20.50 10.22
CA ALA A 38 2.52 21.12 9.43
C ALA A 38 2.78 20.83 7.94
N PRO A 39 1.81 20.24 7.20
CA PRO A 39 2.03 19.83 5.82
C PRO A 39 2.47 21.06 5.02
N ARG A 40 3.67 20.99 4.42
CA ARG A 40 4.14 22.10 3.59
C ARG A 40 3.28 22.13 2.33
N PRO A 41 2.80 23.31 1.90
CA PRO A 41 2.02 23.41 0.69
C PRO A 41 2.71 22.72 -0.48
N GLY A 42 2.02 21.78 -1.11
CA GLY A 42 2.51 21.06 -2.28
C GLY A 42 3.49 19.93 -2.00
N SER A 43 3.66 19.53 -0.74
CA SER A 43 4.49 18.38 -0.40
C SER A 43 3.87 17.06 -0.88
N LEU A 44 4.71 16.14 -1.36
CA LEU A 44 4.32 14.82 -1.83
C LEU A 44 4.07 13.90 -0.63
N GLN A 45 2.82 13.50 -0.44
CA GLN A 45 2.43 12.54 0.59
C GLN A 45 2.26 11.14 0.00
N ILE A 46 3.06 10.20 0.49
CA ILE A 46 2.90 8.77 0.17
C ILE A 46 1.89 8.14 1.14
N LEU A 47 0.73 7.76 0.63
CA LEU A 47 -0.38 7.19 1.39
C LEU A 47 -0.22 5.68 1.57
N GLY A 48 0.39 5.01 0.60
CA GLY A 48 0.69 3.58 0.70
C GLY A 48 1.49 3.08 -0.50
N ALA A 49 2.46 2.20 -0.26
CA ALA A 49 3.25 1.61 -1.32
C ALA A 49 3.48 0.11 -1.09
N THR A 50 3.53 -0.64 -2.19
CA THR A 50 3.86 -2.06 -2.16
C THR A 50 4.85 -2.41 -3.25
N PHE A 51 5.72 -3.38 -2.99
CA PHE A 51 6.67 -3.90 -3.96
C PHE A 51 6.74 -5.41 -3.84
N GLY A 52 6.45 -6.13 -4.92
CA GLY A 52 6.58 -7.60 -4.91
C GLY A 52 5.72 -8.31 -3.85
N GLY A 53 4.52 -7.78 -3.56
CA GLY A 53 3.57 -8.41 -2.63
C GLY A 53 3.84 -8.11 -1.15
N VAL A 54 4.71 -7.14 -0.83
CA VAL A 54 4.93 -6.64 0.52
C VAL A 54 4.76 -5.13 0.59
N THR A 55 4.34 -4.61 1.75
CA THR A 55 4.25 -3.17 1.98
C THR A 55 5.64 -2.55 2.14
N CYS A 56 5.89 -1.44 1.46
CA CYS A 56 7.15 -0.71 1.50
C CYS A 56 6.95 0.81 1.66
N THR A 57 5.81 1.23 2.23
CA THR A 57 5.44 2.65 2.42
C THR A 57 6.54 3.45 3.13
N PRO A 58 7.10 3.01 4.28
CA PRO A 58 8.13 3.79 4.97
C PRO A 58 9.42 3.95 4.15
N GLN A 59 9.78 2.94 3.36
CA GLN A 59 10.95 3.00 2.49
C GLN A 59 10.73 4.00 1.35
N ILE A 60 9.55 4.01 0.72
CA ILE A 60 9.22 4.97 -0.34
C ILE A 60 9.12 6.40 0.21
N GLN A 61 8.57 6.60 1.40
CA GLN A 61 8.54 7.91 2.07
C GLN A 61 9.95 8.48 2.29
N LYS A 62 10.92 7.64 2.69
CA LYS A 62 12.32 8.05 2.84
C LYS A 62 13.02 8.43 1.54
N LEU A 63 12.46 8.04 0.38
CA LEU A 63 13.00 8.39 -0.93
C LEU A 63 12.42 9.69 -1.50
N VAL A 64 11.41 10.27 -0.85
CA VAL A 64 10.91 11.59 -1.21
C VAL A 64 12.00 12.62 -0.91
N ASP A 65 12.29 13.47 -1.89
CA ASP A 65 13.34 14.48 -1.82
C ASP A 65 12.99 15.58 -0.81
N THR A 66 13.43 15.40 0.43
CA THR A 66 13.21 16.37 1.50
C THR A 66 14.06 17.63 1.39
N GLU A 67 15.20 17.55 0.68
CA GLU A 67 16.09 18.71 0.44
C GLU A 67 15.47 19.66 -0.59
N GLY A 68 14.83 19.11 -1.61
CA GLY A 68 14.03 19.82 -2.61
C GLY A 68 12.61 20.21 -2.14
N GLY A 69 12.37 20.30 -0.84
CA GLY A 69 11.07 20.73 -0.28
C GLY A 69 10.02 19.63 -0.16
N GLY A 70 10.33 18.39 -0.48
CA GLY A 70 9.42 17.25 -0.34
C GLY A 70 8.45 17.05 -1.51
N GLU A 71 8.66 17.71 -2.64
CA GLU A 71 7.69 17.74 -3.75
C GLU A 71 7.94 16.66 -4.82
N ARG A 72 9.04 15.91 -4.70
CA ARG A 72 9.54 15.03 -5.75
C ARG A 72 10.00 13.68 -5.21
N LEU A 73 9.67 12.63 -5.95
CA LEU A 73 10.20 11.29 -5.77
C LEU A 73 10.83 10.82 -7.09
N THR A 74 12.11 10.45 -7.05
CA THR A 74 12.81 9.90 -8.22
C THR A 74 13.11 8.43 -7.98
N LEU A 75 12.68 7.57 -8.91
CA LEU A 75 12.82 6.13 -8.82
C LEU A 75 13.65 5.61 -9.99
N ASP A 76 14.59 4.72 -9.71
CA ASP A 76 15.21 3.85 -10.70
C ASP A 76 14.62 2.45 -10.54
N LEU A 77 13.67 2.13 -11.42
CA LEU A 77 12.88 0.89 -11.38
C LEU A 77 13.76 -0.36 -11.39
N ARG A 78 14.91 -0.32 -12.08
CA ARG A 78 15.85 -1.44 -12.15
C ARG A 78 16.70 -1.63 -10.90
N ARG A 79 16.70 -0.64 -10.00
CA ARG A 79 17.45 -0.65 -8.73
C ARG A 79 16.52 -0.67 -7.52
N LEU A 80 15.22 -0.90 -7.70
CA LEU A 80 14.26 -0.97 -6.60
C LEU A 80 14.61 -2.05 -5.59
N ASN A 81 15.13 -3.20 -6.02
CA ASN A 81 15.59 -4.25 -5.11
C ASN A 81 16.77 -3.81 -4.22
N VAL A 82 17.55 -2.81 -4.64
CA VAL A 82 18.63 -2.22 -3.84
C VAL A 82 18.09 -1.14 -2.90
N ALA A 83 17.12 -0.34 -3.36
CA ALA A 83 16.53 0.75 -2.58
C ALA A 83 15.51 0.25 -1.54
N LEU A 84 14.75 -0.79 -1.86
CA LEU A 84 13.65 -1.35 -1.06
C LEU A 84 14.07 -2.69 -0.45
N ARG A 85 15.15 -2.69 0.34
CA ARG A 85 15.67 -3.92 0.95
C ARG A 85 14.79 -4.41 2.11
N PRO A 86 14.72 -5.75 2.30
CA PRO A 86 15.26 -6.80 1.43
C PRO A 86 14.45 -6.98 0.13
N ASP A 87 15.05 -7.56 -0.92
CA ASP A 87 14.30 -7.95 -2.13
C ASP A 87 13.24 -9.00 -1.75
N PRO A 88 11.94 -8.72 -1.90
CA PRO A 88 10.89 -9.61 -1.43
C PRO A 88 10.72 -10.87 -2.29
N ALA A 89 11.24 -10.87 -3.53
CA ALA A 89 11.23 -12.04 -4.39
C ALA A 89 12.39 -11.99 -5.41
N PRO A 90 13.59 -12.43 -4.99
CA PRO A 90 14.74 -12.53 -5.87
C PRO A 90 14.45 -13.41 -7.09
N GLY A 91 14.84 -12.95 -8.28
CA GLY A 91 14.65 -13.68 -9.54
C GLY A 91 13.24 -13.58 -10.15
N VAL A 92 12.31 -12.89 -9.47
CA VAL A 92 10.95 -12.64 -9.97
C VAL A 92 10.79 -11.16 -10.31
N VAL A 93 10.18 -10.86 -11.46
CA VAL A 93 9.85 -9.48 -11.84
C VAL A 93 8.74 -8.98 -10.93
N LYS A 94 9.04 -7.92 -10.18
CA LYS A 94 8.13 -7.33 -9.20
C LYS A 94 7.39 -6.13 -9.77
N VAL A 95 6.23 -5.84 -9.20
CA VAL A 95 5.45 -4.64 -9.45
C VAL A 95 5.59 -3.73 -8.22
N LEU A 96 5.95 -2.47 -8.45
CA LEU A 96 5.82 -1.38 -7.49
C LEU A 96 4.47 -0.71 -7.70
N THR A 97 3.73 -0.48 -6.61
CA THR A 97 2.53 0.36 -6.59
C THR A 97 2.72 1.45 -5.54
N VAL A 98 2.31 2.68 -5.87
CA VAL A 98 2.40 3.83 -4.98
C VAL A 98 1.09 4.62 -5.10
N LEU A 99 0.39 4.73 -3.98
CA LEU A 99 -0.73 5.64 -3.80
C LEU A 99 -0.23 6.90 -3.09
N TYR A 100 -0.50 8.06 -3.65
CA TYR A 100 0.02 9.32 -3.13
C TYR A 100 -0.91 10.49 -3.45
N ARG A 101 -0.65 11.64 -2.82
CA ARG A 101 -1.30 12.94 -3.09
C ARG A 101 -0.32 14.09 -2.86
N PHE A 102 -0.74 15.31 -3.16
CA PHE A 102 -0.04 16.53 -2.75
C PHE A 102 -0.90 17.31 -1.74
N ASP A 103 -0.27 17.98 -0.78
CA ASP A 103 -0.96 18.58 0.38
C ASP A 103 -1.94 19.72 0.09
N ASP A 104 -1.76 20.44 -1.01
CA ASP A 104 -2.71 21.51 -1.39
C ASP A 104 -3.92 20.99 -2.15
N ASP A 105 -3.85 19.74 -2.58
CA ASP A 105 -4.85 19.16 -3.43
C ASP A 105 -5.94 18.57 -2.51
N ALA A 106 -7.21 18.97 -2.73
CA ALA A 106 -8.34 18.47 -1.95
C ALA A 106 -8.34 16.92 -1.89
N ASP A 107 -9.06 16.32 -0.92
CA ASP A 107 -9.19 14.86 -0.69
C ASP A 107 -9.58 14.01 -1.95
N LEU A 108 -9.77 14.64 -3.11
CA LEU A 108 -10.10 14.07 -4.43
C LEU A 108 -8.89 13.83 -5.35
N ASP A 109 -7.71 14.37 -5.07
CA ASP A 109 -6.54 14.27 -5.98
C ASP A 109 -5.59 13.12 -5.61
N THR A 110 -6.16 12.02 -5.14
CA THR A 110 -5.38 10.80 -4.94
C THR A 110 -4.91 10.26 -6.29
N ARG A 111 -3.62 9.99 -6.39
CA ARG A 111 -2.97 9.48 -7.60
C ARG A 111 -2.45 8.07 -7.35
N LEU A 112 -2.48 7.29 -8.42
CA LEU A 112 -1.89 5.96 -8.45
C LEU A 112 -0.76 5.93 -9.46
N PHE A 113 0.37 5.43 -8.99
CA PHE A 113 1.47 4.98 -9.83
C PHE A 113 1.63 3.47 -9.67
N TYR A 114 1.82 2.75 -10.76
CA TYR A 114 2.38 1.41 -10.69
C TYR A 114 3.33 1.17 -11.85
N ALA A 115 4.36 0.37 -11.61
CA ALA A 115 5.27 -0.06 -12.67
C ALA A 115 5.93 -1.40 -12.33
N THR A 116 6.27 -2.18 -13.36
CA THR A 116 7.16 -3.33 -13.21
C THR A 116 8.61 -2.84 -13.06
N GLU A 117 9.45 -3.58 -12.33
CA GLU A 117 10.87 -3.21 -12.17
C GLU A 117 11.66 -3.21 -13.50
N ASP A 118 11.14 -3.88 -14.52
CA ASP A 118 11.69 -3.94 -15.88
C ASP A 118 11.00 -2.97 -16.87
N ALA A 119 10.15 -2.05 -16.38
CA ALA A 119 9.47 -1.09 -17.22
C ALA A 119 10.45 -0.10 -17.90
N ASN A 120 10.01 0.46 -19.03
CA ASN A 120 10.73 1.48 -19.79
C ASN A 120 9.81 2.71 -19.95
N PRO A 121 10.23 3.92 -19.56
CA PRO A 121 11.53 4.29 -18.98
C PRO A 121 11.78 3.66 -17.61
N SER A 122 13.04 3.29 -17.33
CA SER A 122 13.44 2.75 -16.02
C SER A 122 13.62 3.83 -14.96
N LYS A 123 13.85 5.08 -15.36
CA LYS A 123 13.87 6.23 -14.44
C LYS A 123 12.53 6.93 -14.50
N VAL A 124 11.88 7.04 -13.35
CA VAL A 124 10.57 7.68 -13.20
C VAL A 124 10.68 8.81 -12.18
N ILE A 125 10.01 9.92 -12.47
CA ILE A 125 9.89 11.05 -11.56
C ILE A 125 8.41 11.24 -11.26
N ILE A 126 8.06 11.18 -9.98
CA ILE A 126 6.77 11.60 -9.45
C ILE A 126 6.97 13.00 -8.89
N SER A 127 6.27 13.97 -9.48
CA SER A 127 6.25 15.36 -9.05
C SER A 127 4.90 15.96 -9.39
N ARG A 128 4.62 17.15 -8.86
CA ARG A 128 3.43 17.90 -9.26
C ARG A 128 3.52 18.18 -10.77
N GLN A 129 2.62 17.57 -11.53
CA GLN A 129 2.48 17.88 -12.95
C GLN A 129 1.63 19.13 -13.07
N THR A 130 2.03 20.06 -13.94
CA THR A 130 1.16 21.18 -14.31
C THR A 130 -0.11 20.64 -14.98
N ALA A 131 -1.24 21.33 -14.81
CA ALA A 131 -2.52 20.91 -15.40
C ALA A 131 -2.42 20.67 -16.91
N ALA A 132 -1.61 21.47 -17.62
CA ALA A 132 -1.32 21.29 -19.05
C ALA A 132 -0.57 19.99 -19.35
N ALA A 133 0.42 19.61 -18.53
CA ALA A 133 1.16 18.36 -18.69
C ALA A 133 0.27 17.13 -18.38
N ALA A 134 -0.59 17.23 -17.37
CA ALA A 134 -1.55 16.18 -17.03
C ALA A 134 -2.59 15.97 -18.14
N GLN A 135 -3.12 17.05 -18.73
CA GLN A 135 -4.04 17.00 -19.87
C GLN A 135 -3.39 16.39 -21.12
N ALA A 136 -2.13 16.76 -21.42
CA ALA A 136 -1.39 16.19 -22.54
C ALA A 136 -1.15 14.68 -22.36
N GLN A 137 -0.82 14.22 -21.15
CA GLN A 137 -0.65 12.80 -20.86
C GLN A 137 -1.97 12.02 -20.91
N ALA A 138 -3.05 12.57 -20.35
CA ALA A 138 -4.37 11.95 -20.41
C ALA A 138 -4.89 11.85 -21.85
N GLN A 139 -4.65 12.87 -22.68
CA GLN A 139 -4.97 12.83 -24.12
C GLN A 139 -4.12 11.78 -24.86
N ALA A 140 -2.83 11.68 -24.57
CA ALA A 140 -1.95 10.66 -25.15
C ALA A 140 -2.37 9.22 -24.75
N GLN A 141 -2.77 9.01 -23.49
CA GLN A 141 -3.28 7.73 -23.00
C GLN A 141 -4.65 7.36 -23.61
N ARG A 142 -5.54 8.34 -23.84
CA ARG A 142 -6.83 8.14 -24.52
C ARG A 142 -6.65 7.83 -26.01
N GLN A 143 -5.71 8.48 -26.68
CA GLN A 143 -5.41 8.23 -28.08
C GLN A 143 -4.78 6.84 -28.28
N SER A 144 -3.89 6.40 -27.37
CA SER A 144 -3.28 5.07 -27.44
C SER A 144 -4.29 3.93 -27.15
N THR A 145 -5.26 4.15 -26.26
CA THR A 145 -6.35 3.19 -26.00
C THR A 145 -7.36 3.10 -27.16
N SER A 146 -7.56 4.17 -27.92
CA SER A 146 -8.46 4.17 -29.08
C SER A 146 -7.88 3.50 -30.36
N GLN A 147 -6.55 3.36 -30.47
CA GLN A 147 -5.89 2.82 -31.68
C GLN A 147 -5.51 1.34 -31.59
N ARG A 148 -5.56 0.69 -30.42
CA ARG A 148 -5.24 -0.73 -30.27
C ARG A 148 -6.49 -1.57 -30.09
N GLY A 149 -7.09 -1.97 -31.22
CA GLY A 149 -7.96 -3.13 -31.25
C GLY A 149 -7.25 -4.38 -30.71
N GLY A 150 -7.89 -5.08 -29.78
CA GLY A 150 -7.78 -6.55 -29.64
C GLY A 150 -6.45 -7.18 -29.21
N GLY A 151 -5.50 -6.46 -28.61
CA GLY A 151 -4.23 -7.04 -28.14
C GLY A 151 -3.95 -6.74 -26.67
N ALA A 152 -3.51 -7.74 -25.90
CA ALA A 152 -3.12 -7.60 -24.50
C ALA A 152 -1.93 -6.63 -24.35
N SER A 153 -2.19 -5.33 -24.25
CA SER A 153 -1.18 -4.35 -23.83
C SER A 153 -0.97 -4.54 -22.33
N SER A 154 0.07 -5.28 -21.96
CA SER A 154 0.59 -5.28 -20.59
C SER A 154 1.28 -3.94 -20.39
N ASP A 155 0.52 -2.90 -20.09
CA ASP A 155 1.08 -1.59 -19.79
C ASP A 155 1.87 -1.71 -18.49
N LYS A 156 3.19 -1.92 -18.64
CA LYS A 156 4.15 -2.13 -17.56
C LYS A 156 4.31 -0.91 -16.64
N LEU A 157 3.64 0.19 -16.95
CA LEU A 157 3.67 1.44 -16.21
C LEU A 157 2.33 2.16 -16.35
N PHE A 158 1.85 2.70 -15.24
CA PHE A 158 0.71 3.60 -15.16
C PHE A 158 1.01 4.73 -14.17
N HIS A 159 0.54 5.92 -14.50
CA HIS A 159 0.55 7.09 -13.63
C HIS A 159 -0.71 7.89 -13.97
N GLY A 160 -1.59 8.08 -12.99
CA GLY A 160 -2.82 8.83 -13.22
C GLY A 160 -3.57 9.22 -11.94
N LEU A 161 -4.54 10.12 -12.11
CA LEU A 161 -5.50 10.49 -11.08
C LEU A 161 -6.54 9.37 -10.88
N LEU A 162 -7.00 9.22 -9.65
CA LEU A 162 -8.13 8.37 -9.30
C LEU A 162 -9.38 9.25 -9.25
N GLU A 163 -10.18 9.22 -10.32
CA GLU A 163 -11.32 10.14 -10.49
C GLU A 163 -12.29 10.08 -9.30
N ARG A 164 -12.65 8.87 -8.84
CA ARG A 164 -13.45 8.66 -7.63
C ARG A 164 -13.16 7.28 -7.02
N PRO A 165 -13.13 7.18 -5.67
CA PRO A 165 -13.22 5.88 -5.00
C PRO A 165 -14.48 5.13 -5.42
N TRP A 166 -14.37 3.80 -5.52
CA TRP A 166 -15.52 2.93 -5.74
C TRP A 166 -16.15 2.54 -4.40
N ARG A 167 -17.48 2.57 -4.31
CA ARG A 167 -18.24 2.20 -3.10
C ARG A 167 -19.42 1.29 -3.45
N ALA A 168 -19.73 0.36 -2.55
CA ALA A 168 -20.87 -0.56 -2.67
C ALA A 168 -22.22 0.15 -2.38
N GLY A 169 -22.61 1.09 -3.24
CA GLY A 169 -23.89 1.81 -3.14
C GLY A 169 -23.99 2.78 -1.95
N PRO A 170 -25.19 3.34 -1.70
CA PRO A 170 -25.40 4.40 -0.69
C PRO A 170 -25.11 4.00 0.76
N GLY A 171 -25.13 2.71 1.08
CA GLY A 171 -24.83 2.17 2.42
C GLY A 171 -23.46 1.52 2.55
N GLY A 172 -22.58 1.63 1.54
CA GLY A 172 -21.23 1.08 1.62
C GLY A 172 -20.39 1.81 2.68
N GLU A 173 -19.66 1.05 3.48
CA GLU A 173 -18.79 1.53 4.57
C GLU A 173 -17.32 1.55 4.15
N VAL A 174 -17.01 1.06 2.94
CA VAL A 174 -15.66 1.01 2.39
C VAL A 174 -15.58 1.72 1.04
N ASP A 175 -14.60 2.62 0.94
CA ASP A 175 -14.13 3.22 -0.30
C ASP A 175 -12.93 2.44 -0.82
N ILE A 176 -13.10 1.74 -1.95
CA ILE A 176 -11.98 1.14 -2.69
C ILE A 176 -11.34 2.21 -3.56
N LEU A 177 -10.10 2.57 -3.26
CA LEU A 177 -9.35 3.62 -3.97
C LEU A 177 -8.74 3.06 -5.25
N ALA A 178 -8.05 1.93 -5.13
CA ALA A 178 -7.41 1.28 -6.28
C ALA A 178 -7.20 -0.21 -6.01
N VAL A 179 -7.29 -1.00 -7.08
CA VAL A 179 -6.93 -2.42 -7.09
C VAL A 179 -5.97 -2.63 -8.23
N VAL A 180 -4.83 -3.25 -7.95
CA VAL A 180 -3.81 -3.60 -8.94
C VAL A 180 -3.57 -5.10 -8.88
N TYR A 181 -3.54 -5.78 -10.03
CA TYR A 181 -3.19 -7.19 -10.15
C TYR A 181 -2.18 -7.36 -11.29
N GLY A 182 -0.96 -7.78 -10.95
CA GLY A 182 0.17 -7.69 -11.88
C GLY A 182 0.35 -6.26 -12.39
N PRO A 183 0.71 -6.05 -13.67
CA PRO A 183 0.88 -4.74 -14.28
C PRO A 183 -0.46 -4.17 -14.79
N ARG A 184 -1.55 -4.33 -14.03
CA ARG A 184 -2.89 -3.91 -14.47
C ARG A 184 -3.74 -3.38 -13.31
N ARG A 185 -4.35 -2.22 -13.51
CA ARG A 185 -5.44 -1.72 -12.66
C ARG A 185 -6.72 -2.52 -12.91
N VAL A 186 -7.40 -2.91 -11.84
CA VAL A 186 -8.68 -3.61 -11.89
C VAL A 186 -9.81 -2.64 -11.57
N GLU A 187 -10.74 -2.52 -12.51
CA GLU A 187 -11.92 -1.63 -12.39
C GLU A 187 -13.25 -2.39 -12.52
N ALA A 188 -13.17 -3.71 -12.70
CA ALA A 188 -14.36 -4.55 -12.90
C ALA A 188 -15.26 -4.52 -11.65
N THR A 189 -16.48 -4.00 -11.80
CA THR A 189 -17.45 -3.84 -10.70
C THR A 189 -17.72 -5.12 -9.90
N PRO A 190 -17.83 -6.33 -10.51
CA PRO A 190 -18.00 -7.56 -9.73
C PRO A 190 -16.84 -7.83 -8.76
N VAL A 191 -15.60 -7.54 -9.17
CA VAL A 191 -14.41 -7.69 -8.31
C VAL A 191 -14.47 -6.70 -7.16
N LEU A 192 -14.70 -5.42 -7.48
CA LEU A 192 -14.74 -4.36 -6.47
C LEU A 192 -15.85 -4.59 -5.44
N SER A 193 -16.99 -5.12 -5.88
CA SER A 193 -18.09 -5.47 -4.97
C SER A 193 -17.75 -6.61 -4.02
N VAL A 194 -17.08 -7.67 -4.48
CA VAL A 194 -16.65 -8.75 -3.60
C VAL A 194 -15.63 -8.24 -2.57
N LEU A 195 -14.69 -7.40 -3.00
CA LEU A 195 -13.68 -6.82 -2.11
C LEU A 195 -14.31 -5.91 -1.04
N ALA A 196 -15.20 -5.00 -1.42
CA ALA A 196 -15.87 -4.15 -0.45
C ALA A 196 -16.72 -4.98 0.52
N ASN A 197 -17.49 -5.95 0.03
CA ASN A 197 -18.26 -6.84 0.89
C ASN A 197 -17.36 -7.62 1.86
N HIS A 198 -16.17 -8.04 1.43
CA HIS A 198 -15.19 -8.70 2.29
C HIS A 198 -14.66 -7.78 3.39
N PHE A 199 -14.23 -6.55 3.05
CA PHE A 199 -13.75 -5.58 4.05
C PHE A 199 -14.86 -5.09 4.99
N GLU A 200 -16.10 -5.09 4.52
CA GLU A 200 -17.31 -4.87 5.31
C GLU A 200 -17.77 -6.12 6.08
N GLY A 201 -17.04 -7.23 5.97
CA GLY A 201 -17.28 -8.51 6.67
C GLY A 201 -18.60 -9.18 6.31
N ARG A 202 -19.17 -8.79 5.17
CA ARG A 202 -20.35 -9.39 4.53
C ARG A 202 -19.98 -10.56 3.63
N TRP A 203 -18.68 -10.83 3.44
CA TRP A 203 -18.16 -11.91 2.62
C TRP A 203 -16.97 -12.62 3.28
N GLY A 204 -16.92 -13.95 3.17
CA GLY A 204 -15.86 -14.78 3.73
C GLY A 204 -14.53 -14.68 2.97
N GLN A 205 -13.70 -15.71 3.06
CA GLN A 205 -12.37 -15.72 2.44
C GLN A 205 -12.44 -15.49 0.92
N VAL A 206 -11.57 -14.63 0.39
CA VAL A 206 -11.44 -14.37 -1.06
C VAL A 206 -10.11 -14.93 -1.53
N ARG A 207 -10.12 -15.77 -2.56
CA ARG A 207 -8.88 -16.27 -3.19
C ARG A 207 -8.51 -15.41 -4.39
N MET A 208 -7.28 -14.94 -4.43
CA MET A 208 -6.81 -13.96 -5.41
C MET A 208 -6.23 -14.65 -6.65
N THR A 209 -7.11 -15.09 -7.55
CA THR A 209 -6.77 -15.86 -8.77
C THR A 209 -7.01 -15.06 -10.06
N ASN A 210 -6.50 -15.55 -11.19
CA ASN A 210 -6.82 -14.99 -12.52
C ASN A 210 -8.32 -14.95 -12.78
N ASP A 211 -9.03 -15.99 -12.38
CA ASP A 211 -10.48 -16.10 -12.55
C ASP A 211 -11.21 -15.04 -11.73
N PHE A 212 -10.78 -14.82 -10.48
CA PHE A 212 -11.33 -13.74 -9.65
C PHE A 212 -11.15 -12.37 -10.31
N PHE A 213 -9.97 -12.09 -10.87
CA PHE A 213 -9.70 -10.84 -11.59
C PHE A 213 -10.16 -10.84 -13.06
N GLY A 214 -10.85 -11.90 -13.50
CA GLY A 214 -11.47 -12.10 -14.81
C GLY A 214 -10.51 -12.33 -16.00
N LYS A 215 -9.22 -12.08 -15.85
CA LYS A 215 -8.21 -12.26 -16.92
C LYS A 215 -6.81 -12.30 -16.31
N ASP A 216 -5.93 -13.11 -16.87
CA ASP A 216 -4.49 -13.07 -16.58
C ASP A 216 -3.86 -11.81 -17.23
N PRO A 217 -3.44 -10.81 -16.44
CA PRO A 217 -2.78 -9.62 -16.97
C PRO A 217 -1.31 -9.87 -17.35
N TRP A 218 -0.72 -10.98 -16.90
CA TRP A 218 0.70 -11.26 -17.11
C TRP A 218 0.97 -12.77 -17.25
N PRO A 219 0.69 -13.34 -18.43
CA PRO A 219 0.89 -14.76 -18.69
C PRO A 219 2.31 -15.22 -18.39
N TYR A 220 2.43 -16.42 -17.81
CA TYR A 220 3.70 -17.07 -17.44
C TYR A 220 4.52 -16.33 -16.38
N LYS A 221 3.96 -15.28 -15.76
CA LYS A 221 4.55 -14.58 -14.63
C LYS A 221 3.63 -14.74 -13.42
N ARG A 222 4.25 -15.03 -12.28
CA ARG A 222 3.54 -15.00 -11.00
C ARG A 222 3.23 -13.55 -10.67
N LYS A 223 1.96 -13.25 -10.39
CA LYS A 223 1.51 -11.88 -10.15
C LYS A 223 1.40 -11.58 -8.66
N THR A 224 1.44 -10.30 -8.33
CA THR A 224 1.07 -9.77 -7.04
C THR A 224 -0.22 -8.98 -7.18
N TRP A 225 -0.99 -8.88 -6.11
CA TRP A 225 -2.16 -8.01 -6.03
C TRP A 225 -1.95 -6.99 -4.91
N THR A 226 -2.52 -5.80 -5.09
CA THR A 226 -2.53 -4.73 -4.09
C THR A 226 -3.89 -4.05 -4.11
N ILE A 227 -4.46 -3.85 -2.93
CA ILE A 227 -5.73 -3.16 -2.75
C ILE A 227 -5.52 -2.01 -1.78
N TYR A 228 -5.88 -0.83 -2.24
CA TYR A 228 -5.93 0.39 -1.45
C TYR A 228 -7.39 0.72 -1.15
N PHE A 229 -7.72 0.92 0.11
CA PHE A 229 -9.06 1.26 0.53
C PHE A 229 -9.04 2.14 1.78
N ARG A 230 -10.19 2.71 2.13
CA ARG A 230 -10.41 3.38 3.42
C ARG A 230 -11.83 3.14 3.88
N PHE A 231 -12.05 3.23 5.18
CA PHE A 231 -13.41 3.26 5.71
C PHE A 231 -14.04 4.63 5.50
N VAL A 232 -15.33 4.66 5.22
CA VAL A 232 -16.07 5.90 5.05
C VAL A 232 -15.98 6.74 6.31
N GLY A 233 -15.71 8.04 6.15
CA GLY A 233 -15.46 8.96 7.26
C GLY A 233 -14.03 8.93 7.80
N SER A 234 -13.19 7.99 7.36
CA SER A 234 -11.77 7.96 7.68
C SER A 234 -10.92 8.54 6.55
N ARG A 235 -9.92 9.34 6.91
CA ARG A 235 -8.86 9.76 5.97
C ARG A 235 -7.76 8.70 5.82
N ARG A 236 -7.73 7.71 6.71
CA ARG A 236 -6.66 6.72 6.76
C ARG A 236 -6.83 5.70 5.65
N VAL A 237 -5.82 5.63 4.78
CA VAL A 237 -5.71 4.58 3.76
C VAL A 237 -5.16 3.31 4.38
N GLN A 238 -5.83 2.20 4.08
CA GLN A 238 -5.39 0.84 4.33
C GLN A 238 -4.82 0.25 3.04
N VAL A 239 -3.77 -0.55 3.17
CA VAL A 239 -3.16 -1.30 2.07
C VAL A 239 -3.05 -2.76 2.44
N VAL A 240 -3.58 -3.63 1.58
CA VAL A 240 -3.39 -5.08 1.66
C VAL A 240 -2.82 -5.57 0.34
N THR A 241 -1.91 -6.54 0.42
CA THR A 241 -1.19 -7.04 -0.75
C THR A 241 -0.79 -8.48 -0.54
N GLY A 242 -0.52 -9.18 -1.63
CA GLY A 242 -0.03 -10.54 -1.59
C GLY A 242 0.27 -11.09 -2.97
N TRP A 243 0.54 -12.39 -3.00
CA TRP A 243 0.80 -13.13 -4.22
C TRP A 243 -0.48 -13.73 -4.81
N GLU A 244 -0.48 -13.89 -6.13
CA GLU A 244 -1.45 -14.71 -6.85
C GLU A 244 -1.61 -16.08 -6.19
N ASN A 245 -2.85 -16.57 -6.19
CA ASN A 245 -3.34 -17.78 -5.52
C ASN A 245 -3.35 -17.73 -3.99
N GLY A 246 -2.84 -16.64 -3.39
CA GLY A 246 -3.00 -16.35 -1.96
C GLY A 246 -4.42 -15.98 -1.59
N ALA A 247 -4.73 -16.11 -0.30
CA ALA A 247 -5.97 -15.59 0.26
C ALA A 247 -5.85 -14.09 0.53
N LEU A 248 -6.98 -13.39 0.42
CA LEU A 248 -7.12 -12.07 1.03
C LEU A 248 -7.15 -12.25 2.54
N GLU A 249 -6.05 -11.86 3.18
CA GLU A 249 -5.95 -11.83 4.63
C GLU A 249 -6.05 -10.36 5.07
N ILE A 250 -6.96 -10.11 6.01
CA ILE A 250 -7.06 -8.81 6.66
C ILE A 250 -6.21 -8.89 7.94
N PRO A 251 -5.20 -8.02 8.12
CA PRO A 251 -4.28 -8.11 9.26
C PRO A 251 -4.88 -7.62 10.58
N TRP A 252 -6.17 -7.29 10.63
CA TRP A 252 -6.89 -6.98 11.86
C TRP A 252 -8.12 -7.88 12.00
N SER A 253 -8.29 -8.48 13.17
CA SER A 253 -9.51 -9.16 13.56
C SER A 253 -10.61 -8.12 13.81
N ARG A 254 -11.82 -8.44 13.37
CA ARG A 254 -13.02 -7.82 13.95
C ARG A 254 -13.22 -8.46 15.32
N GLN A 255 -13.21 -7.64 16.37
CA GLN A 255 -13.89 -8.02 17.61
C GLN A 255 -15.40 -7.99 17.35
#